data_AF-A0A2E6LHA5-F1
#
_entry.id   AF-A0A2E6LHA5-F1
#
_cell.length_a   1.000
_cell.length_b   1.000
_cell.length_c   1.000
_cell.angle_alpha   90.00
_cell.angle_beta   90.00
_cell.angle_gamma   90.00
#
_symmetry.space_group_name_H-M   'P 1'
#
loop_
_entity.id
_entity.type
_entity.pdbx_description
1 polymer ?
#
loop_
_entity_poly.entity_id
_entity_poly.type
_entity_poly.pdbx_seq_one_letter_code
_entity_poly.pdbx_strand_id
1 'polypeptide(L)' 'MNKVLFKKSLIRLSYFLVFAFTGPIVIYQAFKNKEHYLFIPVLIIGLIFFFLAIFNGFKGIQILMNSFLGQKKNNRL' A
#
# COMPACT_ATOMS: atom_id res chain seq x y z
N MET A 1 6.70 -19.23 -13.91
CA MET A 1 6.25 -17.85 -13.66
C MET A 1 4.83 -17.64 -14.19
N ASN A 2 3.89 -17.24 -13.32
CA ASN A 2 2.51 -16.94 -13.69
C ASN A 2 2.37 -15.46 -14.06
N LYS A 3 2.21 -15.17 -15.37
CA LYS A 3 2.15 -13.79 -15.91
C LYS A 3 0.96 -12.98 -15.38
N VAL A 4 -0.18 -13.62 -15.12
CA VAL A 4 -1.39 -12.93 -14.60
C VAL A 4 -1.16 -12.44 -13.18
N LEU A 5 -0.61 -13.30 -12.31
CA LEU A 5 -0.26 -12.93 -10.95
C LEU A 5 0.85 -11.87 -10.91
N PHE A 6 1.84 -11.99 -11.80
CA PHE A 6 2.93 -11.01 -11.90
C PHE A 6 2.42 -9.61 -12.26
N LYS A 7 1.53 -9.48 -13.25
CA LYS A 7 0.89 -8.19 -13.57
C LYS A 7 0.10 -7.65 -12.37
N LYS A 8 -0.62 -8.53 -11.66
CA LYS A 8 -1.42 -8.16 -10.48
C LYS A 8 -0.55 -7.67 -9.32
N SER A 9 0.60 -8.30 -9.06
CA SER A 9 1.53 -7.84 -8.03
C SER A 9 2.14 -6.49 -8.39
N LEU A 10 2.51 -6.28 -9.66
CA LEU A 10 3.06 -5.00 -10.11
C LEU A 10 2.07 -3.85 -9.87
N ILE A 11 0.80 -4.02 -10.23
CA ILE A 11 -0.26 -3.03 -9.98
C ILE A 11 -0.41 -2.73 -8.47
N ARG A 12 -0.40 -3.76 -7.62
CA ARG A 12 -0.48 -3.58 -6.17
C ARG A 12 0.73 -2.83 -5.61
N LEU A 13 1.94 -3.14 -6.09
CA LEU A 13 3.16 -2.44 -5.70
C LEU A 13 3.18 -0.99 -6.22
N SER A 14 2.61 -0.71 -7.39
CA SER A 14 2.41 0.66 -7.88
C SER A 14 1.50 1.47 -6.95
N TYR A 15 0.37 0.88 -6.51
CA TYR A 15 -0.48 1.54 -5.50
C TYR A 15 0.26 1.77 -4.18
N PHE A 16 1.02 0.77 -3.71
CA PHE A 16 1.87 0.93 -2.53
C PHE A 16 2.80 2.14 -2.67
N LEU A 17 3.53 2.26 -3.79
CA LEU A 17 4.44 3.39 -4.03
C LEU A 17 3.69 4.72 -3.97
N VAL A 18 2.56 4.84 -4.66
CA VAL A 18 1.75 6.07 -4.66
C VAL A 18 1.35 6.46 -3.23
N PHE A 19 0.82 5.53 -2.45
CA PHE A 19 0.42 5.81 -1.07
C PHE A 19 1.60 6.05 -0.14
N ALA A 20 2.72 5.36 -0.33
CA ALA A 20 3.93 5.50 0.49
C ALA A 20 4.60 6.87 0.33
N PHE A 21 4.48 7.52 -0.82
CA PHE A 21 4.93 8.90 -1.01
C PHE A 21 3.85 9.92 -0.62
N THR A 22 2.59 9.67 -0.99
CA THR A 22 1.51 10.62 -0.73
C THR A 22 1.20 10.75 0.77
N GLY A 23 1.20 9.65 1.52
CA GLY A 23 0.94 9.64 2.97
C GLY A 23 1.85 10.61 3.76
N PRO A 24 3.18 10.48 3.67
CA PRO A 24 4.13 11.41 4.29
C PRO A 24 3.93 12.86 3.86
N ILE A 25 3.67 13.12 2.57
CA ILE A 25 3.43 14.48 2.06
C ILE A 25 2.18 15.07 2.73
N VAL A 26 1.08 14.31 2.78
CA VAL A 26 -0.18 14.76 3.42
C VAL A 26 0.01 15.03 4.91
N ILE A 27 0.72 14.15 5.62
CA ILE A 27 0.99 14.32 7.06
C ILE A 27 1.90 15.51 7.32
N TYR A 28 2.92 15.71 6.48
CA TYR A 28 3.79 16.89 6.56
C TYR A 28 2.97 18.18 6.40
N GLN A 29 2.05 18.19 5.42
CA GLN A 29 1.15 19.32 5.23
C GLN A 29 0.19 19.53 6.41
N ALA A 30 -0.34 18.46 7.01
CA ALA A 30 -1.14 18.57 8.22
C ALA A 30 -0.34 19.24 9.35
N PHE A 31 0.89 18.77 9.61
CA PHE A 31 1.73 19.34 10.67
C PHE A 31 2.21 20.77 10.41
N LYS A 32 2.28 21.22 9.15
CA LYS A 32 2.50 22.64 8.84
C LYS A 32 1.28 23.53 9.12
N ASN A 33 0.08 22.96 9.17
CA ASN A 33 -1.18 23.70 9.29
C ASN A 33 -1.94 23.34 10.58
N LYS A 34 -1.23 23.18 11.71
CA LYS A 34 -1.81 22.75 13.01
C LYS A 34 -2.92 23.66 13.53
N GLU A 35 -2.83 24.97 13.29
CA GLU A 35 -3.81 25.96 13.74
C GLU A 35 -5.07 25.99 12.86
N HIS A 36 -5.05 25.31 11.71
CA HIS A 36 -6.20 25.27 10.81
C HIS A 36 -7.19 24.19 11.25
N TYR A 37 -8.50 24.47 11.20
CA TYR A 37 -9.55 23.53 11.59
C TYR A 37 -9.51 22.19 10.83
N LEU A 38 -8.89 22.17 9.64
CA LEU A 38 -8.67 20.95 8.84
C LEU A 38 -7.49 20.09 9.29
N PHE A 39 -6.72 20.51 10.32
CA PHE A 39 -5.56 19.76 10.81
C PHE A 39 -5.89 18.28 11.07
N ILE A 40 -6.90 18.03 11.91
CA ILE A 40 -7.31 16.67 12.29
C ILE A 40 -7.80 15.87 11.07
N PRO A 41 -8.72 16.37 10.23
CA PRO A 41 -9.12 15.68 9.00
C PRO A 41 -7.97 15.29 8.08
N VAL A 42 -7.04 16.21 7.80
CA VAL A 42 -5.92 15.97 6.88
C VAL A 42 -4.93 14.96 7.48
N LEU A 43 -4.68 15.04 8.79
CA LEU A 43 -3.85 14.07 9.50
C LEU A 43 -4.43 12.65 9.40
N ILE A 44 -5.75 12.49 9.58
CA ILE A 44 -6.43 11.20 9.45
C ILE A 44 -6.30 10.65 8.02
N ILE A 45 -6.48 11.48 6.99
CA ILE A 45 -6.29 11.06 5.59
C ILE A 45 -4.86 10.54 5.36
N GLY A 46 -3.87 11.23 5.90
CA GLY A 46 -2.48 10.81 5.81
C GLY A 46 -2.22 9.44 6.48
N LEU A 47 -2.81 9.20 7.65
CA LEU A 47 -2.72 7.90 8.34
C LEU A 47 -3.42 6.79 7.56
N ILE A 48 -4.58 7.06 6.96
CA ILE A 48 -5.27 6.09 6.08
C ILE A 48 -4.38 5.69 4.90
N PHE A 49 -3.68 6.64 4.28
CA PHE A 49 -2.74 6.34 3.21
C PHE A 49 -1.59 5.44 3.67
N PHE A 50 -1.10 5.58 4.91
CA PHE A 50 -0.12 4.64 5.45
C PHE A 50 -0.67 3.22 5.60
N PHE A 51 -1.88 3.05 6.13
CA PHE A 51 -2.51 1.72 6.23
C PHE A 51 -2.70 1.09 4.84
N LEU A 52 -3.14 1.88 3.85
CA LEU A 52 -3.28 1.43 2.48
C LEU A 52 -1.94 1.07 1.83
N ALA A 53 -0.89 1.84 2.09
CA ALA A 53 0.46 1.54 1.62
C ALA A 53 0.91 0.18 2.17
N ILE A 54 0.89 0.01 3.49
CA ILE A 54 1.30 -1.23 4.17
C ILE A 54 0.52 -2.43 3.61
N PHE A 55 -0.82 -2.32 3.53
CA PHE A 55 -1.66 -3.40 3.01
C PHE A 55 -1.30 -3.79 1.57
N ASN A 56 -1.15 -2.81 0.67
CA ASN A 56 -0.81 -3.07 -0.73
C ASN A 56 0.64 -3.55 -0.90
N GLY A 57 1.57 -3.10 -0.06
CA GLY A 57 2.97 -3.54 -0.06
C GLY A 57 3.07 -5.02 0.29
N PHE A 58 2.50 -5.44 1.43
CA PHE A 58 2.51 -6.83 1.85
C PHE A 58 1.79 -7.74 0.85
N LYS A 59 0.58 -7.37 0.41
CA LYS A 59 -0.16 -8.16 -0.60
C LYS A 59 0.55 -8.20 -1.95
N GLY A 60 1.15 -7.09 -2.37
CA GLY A 60 1.91 -7.00 -3.61
C GLY A 60 3.09 -7.97 -3.62
N ILE A 61 3.91 -7.96 -2.56
CA ILE A 61 5.05 -8.87 -2.41
C ILE A 61 4.59 -10.34 -2.33
N GLN A 62 3.53 -10.64 -1.57
CA GLN A 62 3.01 -12.00 -1.48
C GLN A 62 2.56 -12.54 -2.85
N ILE A 63 1.84 -11.74 -3.64
CA ILE A 63 1.41 -12.12 -5.00
C ILE A 63 2.62 -12.24 -5.93
N LEU A 64 3.62 -11.36 -5.79
CA LEU A 64 4.85 -11.39 -6.56
C LEU A 64 5.57 -12.72 -6.35
N MET A 65 5.79 -13.12 -5.09
CA MET A 65 6.41 -14.40 -4.73
C MET A 65 5.64 -15.58 -5.30
N ASN A 66 4.31 -15.59 -5.15
CA ASN A 66 3.45 -16.64 -5.71
C ASN A 66 3.50 -16.67 -7.26
N SER A 67 3.75 -15.55 -7.92
CA SER A 67 3.89 -15.48 -9.38
C SER A 67 5.19 -16.11 -9.87
N PHE A 68 6.28 -15.97 -9.11
CA PHE A 68 7.58 -16.54 -9.44
C PHE A 68 7.67 -18.02 -9.07
N LEU A 69 7.35 -18.35 -7.82
CA LEU A 69 7.56 -19.68 -7.22
C LEU A 69 6.38 -20.63 -7.42
N GLY A 70 5.25 -20.14 -7.95
CA GLY A 70 3.99 -20.88 -7.97
C GLY A 70 3.26 -20.82 -6.63
N GLN A 71 1.95 -21.05 -6.65
CA GLN A 71 1.18 -21.10 -5.40
C GLN A 71 1.58 -22.37 -4.64
N LYS A 72 2.01 -22.23 -3.38
CA LYS A 72 2.11 -23.37 -2.47
C LYS A 72 0.68 -23.89 -2.29
N LYS A 73 0.35 -25.01 -2.96
CA LYS A 73 -0.96 -25.65 -2.84
C LYS A 73 -1.09 -26.08 -1.37
N ASN A 74 -1.87 -25.33 -0.59
CA ASN A 74 -2.25 -25.77 0.75
C ASN A 74 -3.26 -26.91 0.56
N ASN A 75 -2.75 -28.11 0.32
CA ASN A 75 -3.51 -29.34 0.51
C ASN A 75 -3.76 -29.46 2.02
N ARG A 76 -4.76 -28.73 2.53
CA ARG A 76 -5.39 -29.10 3.79
C ARG A 76 -6.41 -30.18 3.44
N LEU A 77 -5.97 -31.41 3.66
CA LEU A 77 -6.84 -32.59 3.85
C LEU A 77 -7.79 -32.32 5.02
#